data_AF-A0A3M1K977-F1
#
_entry.id   AF-A0A3M1K977-F1
#
_cell.length_a   1.000
_cell.length_b   1.000
_cell.length_c   1.000
_cell.angle_alpha   90.00
_cell.angle_beta   90.00
_cell.angle_gamma   90.00
#
_symmetry.space_group_name_H-M   'P 1'
#
loop_
_entity.id
_entity.type
_entity.pdbx_description
1 polymer ?
#
loop_
_entity_poly.entity_id
_entity_poly.type
_entity_poly.pdbx_seq_one_letter_code
_entity_poly.pdbx_strand_id
1 'polypeptide(L)'
;MGAEQLPERIAALVDHLRERRDEEIALADVASVTEVLIATMQAYFRRIDTSIYRECRAMSDYIINARREIASLQPKDLDTARIPRAGMELDAIVQQTEEATNTIMESAEAIMAADPAETDAFQNTVQEHIVRIFEACSFQDLTGQRISKVVETLRYVEDRILTLRKLLGVSDEDIQRAIDEEEKLEGEKSLLRGPALAGEGIDQSEVDALMGEEDIPDGAQAPAQGGATTDEESAETAAAPAADAGEVGGAPAAEETPPSADARRAEDAGKMSPGTPQSATTADQDDIDALFD
;
A
#
# COMPACT_ATOMS: atom_id res chain seq x y z
N MET A 1 16.58 39.85 -41.76
CA MET A 1 15.56 39.92 -42.83
C MET A 1 14.65 38.71 -42.65
N GLY A 2 13.37 38.97 -42.39
CA GLY A 2 12.46 38.05 -41.72
C GLY A 2 11.96 36.92 -42.61
N ALA A 3 11.73 35.76 -42.00
CA ALA A 3 11.13 34.58 -42.61
C ALA A 3 9.68 34.80 -43.13
N GLU A 4 9.12 36.00 -42.97
CA GLU A 4 7.82 36.42 -43.50
C GLU A 4 7.85 36.74 -45.01
N GLN A 5 9.01 37.12 -45.57
CA GLN A 5 9.17 37.45 -47.00
C GLN A 5 9.53 36.24 -47.86
N LEU A 6 9.72 35.08 -47.23
CA LEU A 6 10.20 33.86 -47.85
C LEU A 6 9.15 33.16 -48.74
N PRO A 7 7.87 33.07 -48.33
CA PRO A 7 6.80 32.55 -49.19
C PRO A 7 6.60 33.40 -50.45
N GLU A 8 6.66 34.74 -50.30
CA GLU A 8 6.53 35.69 -51.41
C GLU A 8 7.70 35.57 -52.40
N ARG A 9 8.92 35.36 -51.90
CA ARG A 9 10.10 35.12 -52.74
C ARG A 9 10.05 33.77 -53.46
N ILE A 10 9.58 32.71 -52.81
CA ILE A 10 9.41 31.40 -53.44
C ILE A 10 8.32 31.48 -54.53
N ALA A 11 7.20 32.15 -54.25
CA ALA A 11 6.14 32.38 -55.23
C ALA A 11 6.64 33.17 -56.44
N ALA A 12 7.32 34.30 -56.21
CA ALA A 12 7.89 35.11 -57.28
C ALA A 12 8.92 34.35 -58.13
N LEU A 13 9.73 33.49 -57.53
CA LEU A 13 10.73 32.68 -58.23
C LEU A 13 10.08 31.54 -59.05
N VAL A 14 9.04 30.89 -58.50
CA VAL A 14 8.26 29.85 -59.19
C VAL A 14 7.47 30.45 -60.35
N ASP A 15 6.89 31.64 -60.18
CA ASP A 15 6.17 32.34 -61.25
C ASP A 15 7.13 32.79 -62.36
N HIS A 16 8.31 33.29 -62.02
CA HIS A 16 9.36 33.64 -62.98
C HIS A 16 9.88 32.43 -63.78
N LEU A 17 9.91 31.24 -63.19
CA LEU A 17 10.25 29.99 -63.88
C LEU A 17 9.11 29.44 -64.74
N ARG A 18 7.85 29.69 -64.35
CA ARG A 18 6.66 29.30 -65.12
C ARG A 18 6.47 30.15 -66.37
N GLU A 19 6.83 31.43 -66.33
CA GLU A 19 6.74 32.34 -67.48
C GLU A 19 7.79 32.03 -68.57
N ARG A 20 8.93 31.43 -68.21
CA ARG A 20 10.03 31.09 -69.14
C ARG A 20 9.97 29.64 -69.67
N ARG A 21 8.80 29.00 -69.68
CA ARG A 21 8.61 27.56 -69.96
C ARG A 21 9.13 27.06 -71.32
N ASP A 22 9.42 27.96 -72.26
CA ASP A 22 9.86 27.64 -73.63
C ASP A 22 11.34 27.97 -73.92
N GLU A 23 12.14 28.37 -72.92
CA GLU A 23 13.60 28.61 -73.05
C GLU A 23 14.44 27.62 -72.21
N GLU A 24 15.65 27.29 -72.68
CA GLU A 24 16.59 26.43 -71.95
C GLU A 24 16.87 27.00 -70.55
N ILE A 25 16.45 26.27 -69.51
CA ILE A 25 16.64 26.66 -68.10
C ILE A 25 18.14 26.80 -67.83
N ALA A 26 18.58 28.01 -67.51
CA ALA A 26 19.98 28.27 -67.21
C ALA A 26 20.35 27.65 -65.86
N LEU A 27 21.56 27.09 -65.75
CA LEU A 27 22.09 26.53 -64.49
C LEU A 27 22.03 27.55 -63.33
N ALA A 28 22.13 28.84 -63.64
CA ALA A 28 22.01 29.95 -62.70
C ALA A 28 20.61 30.04 -62.05
N ASP A 29 19.55 29.75 -62.80
CA ASP A 29 18.17 29.78 -62.31
C ASP A 29 17.93 28.63 -61.30
N VAL A 30 18.47 27.45 -61.57
CA VAL A 30 18.45 26.30 -60.64
C VAL A 30 19.27 26.57 -59.38
N ALA A 31 20.43 27.24 -59.51
CA ALA A 31 21.24 27.65 -58.37
C ALA A 31 20.52 28.65 -57.46
N SER A 32 19.76 29.59 -58.03
CA SER A 32 18.96 30.55 -57.26
C SER A 32 17.81 29.88 -56.49
N VAL A 33 17.10 28.94 -57.11
CA VAL A 33 16.03 28.17 -56.43
C VAL A 33 16.59 27.33 -55.29
N THR A 34 17.72 26.66 -55.53
CA THR A 34 18.36 25.82 -54.50
C THR A 34 18.90 26.68 -53.35
N GLU A 35 19.44 27.87 -53.60
CA GLU A 35 19.87 28.81 -52.56
C GLU A 35 18.68 29.28 -51.70
N VAL A 36 17.55 29.64 -52.32
CA VAL A 36 16.33 30.02 -51.59
C VAL A 36 15.78 28.85 -50.77
N LEU A 37 15.76 27.64 -51.34
CA LEU A 37 15.34 26.42 -50.62
C LEU A 37 16.24 26.13 -49.42
N ILE A 38 17.56 26.22 -49.58
CA ILE A 38 18.54 26.00 -48.50
C ILE A 38 18.35 27.06 -47.40
N ALA A 39 18.18 28.33 -47.77
CA ALA A 39 17.94 29.41 -46.80
C ALA A 39 16.61 29.23 -46.05
N THR A 40 15.56 28.77 -46.74
CA THR A 40 14.26 28.44 -46.14
C THR A 40 14.40 27.30 -45.13
N MET A 41 15.06 26.23 -45.55
CA MET A 41 15.25 25.02 -44.75
C MET A 41 16.09 25.31 -43.50
N GLN A 42 17.16 26.11 -43.63
CA GLN A 42 17.96 26.56 -42.49
C GLN A 42 17.17 27.44 -41.52
N ALA A 43 16.32 28.33 -42.02
CA ALA A 43 15.46 29.17 -41.17
C ALA A 43 14.38 28.34 -40.44
N TYR A 44 13.82 27.34 -41.12
CA TYR A 44 12.86 26.40 -40.56
C TYR A 44 13.48 25.54 -39.45
N PHE A 45 14.65 24.93 -39.70
CA PHE A 45 15.35 24.14 -38.68
C PHE A 45 15.72 24.96 -37.45
N ARG A 46 16.22 26.19 -37.61
CA ARG A 46 16.50 27.06 -36.45
C ARG A 46 15.26 27.35 -35.60
N ARG A 47 14.09 27.49 -36.22
CA ARG A 47 12.82 27.67 -35.50
C ARG A 47 12.42 26.40 -34.76
N ILE A 48 12.53 25.24 -35.41
CA ILE A 48 12.28 23.93 -34.77
C ILE A 48 13.22 23.73 -33.59
N ASP A 49 14.52 23.91 -33.77
CA ASP A 49 15.51 23.75 -32.70
C ASP A 49 15.14 24.63 -31.51
N THR A 50 14.85 25.91 -31.75
CA THR A 50 14.45 26.83 -30.68
C THR A 50 13.14 26.40 -30.00
N SER A 51 12.19 25.86 -30.74
CA SER A 51 10.93 25.33 -30.21
C SER A 51 11.16 24.09 -29.33
N ILE A 52 11.92 23.12 -29.83
CA ILE A 52 12.27 21.89 -29.12
C ILE A 52 13.04 22.24 -27.85
N TYR A 53 14.04 23.12 -27.91
CA TYR A 53 14.78 23.56 -26.73
C TYR A 53 13.87 24.20 -25.68
N ARG A 54 12.87 25.00 -26.10
CA ARG A 54 11.88 25.59 -25.18
C ARG A 54 10.99 24.52 -24.56
N GLU A 55 10.52 23.57 -25.35
CA GLU A 55 9.62 22.51 -24.90
C GLU A 55 10.31 21.51 -23.98
N CYS A 56 11.54 21.08 -24.31
CA CYS A 56 12.38 20.27 -23.43
C CYS A 56 12.70 20.99 -22.12
N ARG A 57 12.92 22.32 -22.17
CA ARG A 57 13.13 23.12 -20.96
C ARG A 57 11.86 23.19 -20.11
N ALA A 58 10.71 23.44 -20.73
CA ALA A 58 9.42 23.47 -20.04
C ALA A 58 9.12 22.11 -19.38
N MET A 59 9.39 21.01 -20.07
CA MET A 59 9.25 19.66 -19.51
C MET A 59 10.23 19.40 -18.36
N SER A 60 11.48 19.86 -18.49
CA SER A 60 12.47 19.75 -17.41
C SER A 60 12.05 20.55 -16.17
N ASP A 61 11.56 21.78 -16.36
CA ASP A 61 11.05 22.63 -15.28
C ASP A 61 9.84 21.98 -14.60
N TYR A 62 8.93 21.38 -15.39
CA TYR A 62 7.80 20.60 -14.88
C TYR A 62 8.26 19.40 -14.03
N ILE A 63 9.20 18.60 -14.52
CA ILE A 63 9.74 17.43 -13.79
C ILE A 63 10.43 17.87 -12.48
N ILE A 64 11.20 18.96 -12.51
CA ILE A 64 11.86 19.49 -11.31
C ILE A 64 10.84 19.95 -10.27
N ASN A 65 9.77 20.63 -10.71
CA ASN A 65 8.69 21.06 -9.83
C ASN A 65 7.92 19.87 -9.26
N ALA A 66 7.52 18.91 -10.09
CA ALA A 66 6.85 17.68 -9.66
C ALA A 66 7.72 16.90 -8.67
N ARG A 67 9.04 16.77 -8.94
CA ARG A 67 9.98 16.12 -8.01
C ARG A 67 10.11 16.86 -6.69
N ARG A 68 10.09 18.21 -6.69
CA ARG A 68 10.10 19.01 -5.46
C ARG A 68 8.80 18.83 -4.68
N GLU A 69 7.66 18.81 -5.36
CA GLU A 69 6.35 18.58 -4.74
C GLU A 69 6.29 17.17 -4.13
N ILE A 70 6.68 16.13 -4.87
CA ILE A 70 6.80 14.75 -4.35
C ILE A 70 7.75 14.69 -3.15
N ALA A 71 8.90 15.36 -3.21
CA ALA A 71 9.83 15.42 -2.07
C ALA A 71 9.24 16.14 -0.85
N SER A 72 8.33 17.11 -1.05
CA SER A 72 7.59 17.77 0.03
C SER A 72 6.48 16.89 0.62
N LEU A 73 6.00 15.91 -0.17
CA LEU A 73 5.04 14.92 0.30
C LEU A 73 5.67 13.87 1.20
N GLN A 74 6.97 13.57 1.02
CA GLN A 74 7.72 12.63 1.85
C GLN A 74 8.01 13.24 3.22
N PRO A 75 7.27 12.89 4.28
CA PRO A 75 7.51 13.44 5.60
C PRO A 75 8.68 12.65 6.17
N LYS A 76 9.68 13.35 6.70
CA LYS A 76 10.83 12.72 7.37
C LYS A 76 10.41 11.81 8.53
N ASP A 77 9.15 11.92 8.98
CA ASP A 77 8.59 11.28 10.17
C ASP A 77 7.53 10.18 9.87
N LEU A 78 7.09 9.97 8.61
CA LEU A 78 6.07 8.95 8.34
C LEU A 78 6.61 7.54 8.51
N ASP A 79 7.69 7.27 7.79
CA ASP A 79 8.32 5.95 7.67
C ASP A 79 9.10 5.61 8.95
N THR A 80 9.65 6.62 9.61
CA THR A 80 10.54 6.47 10.77
C THR A 80 9.80 6.56 12.11
N ALA A 81 8.67 7.27 12.19
CA ALA A 81 8.06 7.57 13.48
C ALA A 81 6.55 7.29 13.55
N ARG A 82 5.74 7.74 12.59
CA ARG A 82 4.28 7.67 12.71
C ARG A 82 3.71 6.28 12.42
N ILE A 83 4.09 5.63 11.30
CA ILE A 83 3.59 4.28 10.97
C ILE A 83 4.05 3.26 12.02
N PRO A 84 5.36 3.17 12.38
CA PRO A 84 5.79 2.22 13.42
C PRO A 84 5.14 2.50 14.77
N ARG A 85 4.92 3.77 15.13
CA ARG A 85 4.23 4.13 16.36
C ARG A 85 2.76 3.74 16.35
N ALA A 86 2.06 3.89 15.22
CA ALA A 86 0.70 3.38 15.10
C ALA A 86 0.66 1.84 15.31
N GLY A 87 1.64 1.11 14.79
CA GLY A 87 1.84 -0.31 15.09
C GLY A 87 2.01 -0.59 16.59
N MET A 88 2.91 0.14 17.26
CA MET A 88 3.09 0.01 18.72
C MET A 88 1.84 0.35 19.53
N GLU A 89 1.03 1.31 19.09
CA GLU A 89 -0.24 1.64 19.72
C GLU A 89 -1.25 0.49 19.56
N LEU A 90 -1.27 -0.21 18.41
CA LEU A 90 -2.08 -1.41 18.17
C LEU A 90 -1.64 -2.60 19.04
N ASP A 91 -0.34 -2.88 19.11
CA ASP A 91 0.19 -3.97 19.96
C ASP A 91 -0.16 -3.74 21.43
N ALA A 92 -0.02 -2.49 21.89
CA ALA A 92 -0.36 -2.13 23.25
C ALA A 92 -1.88 -2.19 23.53
N ILE A 93 -2.73 -1.96 22.53
CA ILE A 93 -4.17 -2.24 22.66
C ILE A 93 -4.38 -3.72 22.93
N VAL A 94 -3.79 -4.60 22.12
CA VAL A 94 -3.93 -6.05 22.28
C VAL A 94 -3.50 -6.48 23.68
N GLN A 95 -2.28 -6.10 24.09
CA GLN A 95 -1.75 -6.43 25.40
C GLN A 95 -2.65 -5.93 26.54
N GLN A 96 -3.09 -4.67 26.49
CA GLN A 96 -3.91 -4.10 27.55
C GLN A 96 -5.30 -4.77 27.61
N THR A 97 -5.88 -5.11 26.45
CA THR A 97 -7.16 -5.83 26.41
C THR A 97 -7.02 -7.25 26.96
N GLU A 98 -5.90 -7.92 26.72
CA GLU A 98 -5.61 -9.24 27.27
C GLU A 98 -5.44 -9.19 28.80
N GLU A 99 -4.60 -8.27 29.30
CA GLU A 99 -4.36 -8.08 30.73
C GLU A 99 -5.66 -7.76 31.49
N ALA A 100 -6.48 -6.87 30.92
CA ALA A 100 -7.77 -6.52 31.52
C ALA A 100 -8.76 -7.68 31.49
N THR A 101 -8.83 -8.43 30.39
CA THR A 101 -9.70 -9.61 30.28
C THR A 101 -9.29 -10.67 31.29
N ASN A 102 -7.98 -10.93 31.44
CA ASN A 102 -7.48 -11.86 32.45
C ASN A 102 -7.86 -11.41 33.87
N THR A 103 -7.70 -10.11 34.17
CA THR A 103 -8.09 -9.55 35.49
C THR A 103 -9.60 -9.69 35.75
N ILE A 104 -10.43 -9.51 34.74
CA ILE A 104 -11.89 -9.68 34.83
C ILE A 104 -12.24 -11.14 35.10
N MET A 105 -11.61 -12.09 34.38
CA MET A 105 -11.84 -13.52 34.58
C MET A 105 -11.38 -13.97 35.98
N GLU A 106 -10.18 -13.59 36.41
CA GLU A 106 -9.67 -13.89 37.76
C GLU A 106 -10.60 -13.36 38.86
N SER A 107 -11.14 -12.15 38.67
CA SER A 107 -12.08 -11.56 39.63
C SER A 107 -13.42 -12.30 39.65
N ALA A 108 -13.92 -12.73 38.49
CA ALA A 108 -15.13 -13.55 38.41
C ALA A 108 -14.94 -14.93 39.05
N GLU A 109 -13.78 -15.57 38.83
CA GLU A 109 -13.41 -16.84 39.46
C GLU A 109 -13.35 -16.73 40.99
N ALA A 110 -12.73 -15.66 41.51
CA ALA A 110 -12.66 -15.42 42.94
C ALA A 110 -14.05 -15.22 43.58
N ILE A 111 -14.97 -14.55 42.88
CA ILE A 111 -16.37 -14.42 43.30
C ILE A 111 -17.06 -15.78 43.35
N MET A 112 -16.87 -16.62 42.34
CA MET A 112 -17.47 -17.97 42.29
C MET A 112 -16.90 -18.92 43.35
N ALA A 113 -15.64 -18.74 43.74
CA ALA A 113 -14.97 -19.56 44.76
C ALA A 113 -15.31 -19.15 46.20
N ALA A 114 -15.93 -17.99 46.42
CA ALA A 114 -16.28 -17.50 47.74
C ALA A 114 -17.40 -18.34 48.39
N ASP A 115 -17.24 -18.71 49.66
CA ASP A 115 -18.22 -19.51 50.39
C ASP A 115 -19.44 -18.65 50.80
N PRO A 116 -20.65 -18.94 50.28
CA PRO A 116 -21.85 -18.18 50.64
C PRO A 116 -22.30 -18.41 52.09
N ALA A 117 -21.78 -19.43 52.80
CA ALA A 117 -22.11 -19.68 54.19
C ALA A 117 -21.55 -18.61 55.14
N GLU A 118 -20.45 -17.95 54.77
CA GLU A 118 -19.85 -16.84 55.53
C GLU A 118 -20.32 -15.50 54.95
N THR A 119 -21.54 -15.08 55.31
CA THR A 119 -22.23 -13.94 54.65
C THR A 119 -21.41 -12.65 54.62
N ASP A 120 -20.76 -12.27 55.73
CA ASP A 120 -19.96 -11.03 55.79
C ASP A 120 -18.69 -11.12 54.93
N ALA A 121 -18.00 -12.27 54.95
CA ALA A 121 -16.80 -12.49 54.14
C ALA A 121 -17.15 -12.55 52.64
N PHE A 122 -18.23 -13.26 52.30
CA PHE A 122 -18.75 -13.35 50.93
C PHE A 122 -19.11 -11.97 50.38
N GLN A 123 -19.85 -11.14 51.12
CA GLN A 123 -20.23 -9.80 50.67
C GLN A 123 -19.00 -8.91 50.43
N ASN A 124 -18.00 -8.97 51.31
CA ASN A 124 -16.75 -8.21 51.13
C ASN A 124 -15.99 -8.65 49.87
N THR A 125 -15.79 -9.97 49.69
CA THR A 125 -15.12 -10.54 48.51
C THR A 125 -15.84 -10.15 47.23
N VAL A 126 -17.16 -10.29 47.18
CA VAL A 126 -17.97 -9.90 46.02
C VAL A 126 -17.80 -8.41 45.71
N GLN A 127 -17.88 -7.56 46.73
CA GLN A 127 -17.79 -6.11 46.53
C GLN A 127 -16.39 -5.68 46.07
N GLU A 128 -15.33 -6.26 46.64
CA GLU A 128 -13.95 -6.00 46.23
C GLU A 128 -13.71 -6.40 44.76
N HIS A 129 -14.11 -7.61 44.38
CA HIS A 129 -13.87 -8.10 43.02
C HIS A 129 -14.76 -7.41 41.97
N ILE A 130 -15.97 -6.98 42.32
CA ILE A 130 -16.80 -6.15 41.43
C ILE A 130 -16.12 -4.80 41.18
N VAL A 131 -15.56 -4.15 42.21
CA VAL A 131 -14.79 -2.91 42.04
C VAL A 131 -13.59 -3.15 41.12
N ARG A 132 -12.86 -4.25 41.33
CA ARG A 132 -11.73 -4.63 40.48
C ARG A 132 -12.11 -4.87 39.03
N ILE A 133 -13.28 -5.46 38.77
CA ILE A 133 -13.82 -5.61 37.40
C ILE A 133 -14.08 -4.23 36.77
N PHE A 134 -14.73 -3.32 37.49
CA PHE A 134 -14.97 -1.96 36.98
C PHE A 134 -13.66 -1.20 36.71
N GLU A 135 -12.66 -1.35 37.59
CA GLU A 135 -11.33 -0.78 37.38
C GLU A 135 -10.65 -1.39 36.14
N ALA A 136 -10.73 -2.70 35.96
CA ALA A 136 -10.19 -3.37 34.79
C ALA A 136 -10.85 -2.83 33.52
N CYS A 137 -12.18 -2.70 33.46
CA CYS A 137 -12.94 -2.16 32.33
C CYS A 137 -12.51 -0.75 31.87
N SER A 138 -11.78 0.01 32.70
CA SER A 138 -11.18 1.28 32.30
C SER A 138 -10.19 1.15 31.13
N PHE A 139 -9.75 -0.08 30.80
CA PHE A 139 -8.96 -0.36 29.59
C PHE A 139 -9.63 0.16 28.33
N GLN A 140 -10.97 0.19 28.28
CA GLN A 140 -11.73 0.68 27.13
C GLN A 140 -11.39 2.14 26.79
N ASP A 141 -11.22 2.99 27.80
CA ASP A 141 -10.87 4.41 27.58
C ASP A 141 -9.48 4.53 26.95
N LEU A 142 -8.49 3.82 27.50
CA LEU A 142 -7.14 3.85 26.96
C LEU A 142 -7.10 3.25 25.55
N THR A 143 -7.84 2.17 25.29
CA THR A 143 -7.99 1.60 23.94
C THR A 143 -8.62 2.61 22.98
N GLY A 144 -9.67 3.33 23.38
CA GLY A 144 -10.29 4.37 22.56
C GLY A 144 -9.33 5.51 22.20
N GLN A 145 -8.52 5.96 23.17
CA GLN A 145 -7.49 6.97 22.93
C GLN A 145 -6.41 6.47 21.96
N ARG A 146 -5.96 5.22 22.12
CA ARG A 146 -4.94 4.62 21.24
C ARG A 146 -5.47 4.42 19.82
N ILE A 147 -6.69 3.90 19.66
CA ILE A 147 -7.35 3.76 18.35
C ILE A 147 -7.45 5.13 17.67
N SER A 148 -7.83 6.18 18.41
CA SER A 148 -7.93 7.53 17.86
C SER A 148 -6.61 8.02 17.27
N LYS A 149 -5.47 7.75 17.92
CA LYS A 149 -4.13 8.09 17.39
C LYS A 149 -3.77 7.30 16.13
N VAL A 150 -4.15 6.01 16.08
CA VAL A 150 -3.93 5.16 14.90
C VAL A 150 -4.75 5.69 13.73
N VAL A 151 -6.04 5.97 13.95
CA VAL A 151 -6.94 6.54 12.93
C VAL A 151 -6.44 7.89 12.44
N GLU A 152 -5.96 8.77 13.32
CA GLU A 152 -5.35 10.05 12.93
C GLU A 152 -4.13 9.83 12.02
N THR A 153 -3.30 8.83 12.33
CA THR A 153 -2.15 8.49 11.50
C THR A 153 -2.58 7.96 10.13
N LEU A 154 -3.59 7.09 10.06
CA LEU A 154 -4.12 6.59 8.80
C LEU A 154 -4.74 7.69 7.93
N ARG A 155 -5.52 8.61 8.53
CA ARG A 155 -6.06 9.78 7.83
C ARG A 155 -4.97 10.68 7.26
N TYR A 156 -3.89 10.86 8.01
CA TYR A 156 -2.75 11.63 7.55
C TYR A 156 -2.03 10.98 6.35
N VAL A 157 -1.94 9.65 6.34
CA VAL A 157 -1.40 8.89 5.19
C VAL A 157 -2.34 8.99 3.98
N GLU A 158 -3.64 8.83 4.20
CA GLU A 158 -4.67 8.94 3.17
C GLU A 158 -4.64 10.29 2.47
N ASP A 159 -4.66 11.40 3.21
CA ASP A 159 -4.60 12.76 2.64
C ASP A 159 -3.35 12.96 1.78
N ARG A 160 -2.23 12.35 2.18
CA ARG A 160 -0.98 12.42 1.44
C ARG A 160 -1.02 11.62 0.15
N ILE A 161 -1.59 10.42 0.18
CA ILE A 161 -1.81 9.60 -1.03
C ILE A 161 -2.75 10.32 -1.99
N LEU A 162 -3.83 10.93 -1.48
CA LEU A 162 -4.76 11.73 -2.30
C LEU A 162 -4.07 12.94 -2.93
N THR A 163 -3.18 13.60 -2.19
CA THR A 163 -2.37 14.70 -2.73
C THR A 163 -1.40 14.22 -3.80
N LEU A 164 -0.72 13.08 -3.57
CA LEU A 164 0.18 12.47 -4.55
C LEU A 164 -0.58 12.08 -5.83
N ARG A 165 -1.76 11.47 -5.70
CA ARG A 165 -2.65 11.13 -6.81
C ARG A 165 -2.99 12.36 -7.65
N LYS A 166 -3.38 13.47 -7.00
CA LYS A 166 -3.69 14.74 -7.67
C LYS A 166 -2.48 15.32 -8.40
N LEU A 167 -1.30 15.26 -7.80
CA LEU A 167 -0.06 15.79 -8.39
C LEU A 167 0.43 14.99 -9.59
N LEU A 168 0.31 13.65 -9.53
CA LEU A 168 0.67 12.77 -10.64
C LEU A 168 -0.40 12.71 -11.73
N GLY A 169 -1.60 13.25 -11.50
CA GLY A 169 -2.72 13.18 -12.43
C GLY A 169 -3.25 11.75 -12.64
N VAL A 170 -3.06 10.87 -11.66
CA VAL A 170 -3.49 9.47 -11.75
C VAL A 170 -5.02 9.41 -11.74
N SER A 171 -5.58 8.92 -12.85
CA SER A 171 -7.01 8.73 -13.00
C SER A 171 -7.48 7.44 -12.32
N ASP A 172 -8.78 7.31 -12.07
CA ASP A 172 -9.33 6.04 -11.56
C ASP A 172 -9.16 4.90 -12.59
N GLU A 173 -9.13 5.23 -13.89
CA GLU A 173 -8.86 4.27 -14.97
C GLU A 173 -7.41 3.74 -14.93
N ASP A 174 -6.44 4.58 -14.57
CA ASP A 174 -5.05 4.15 -14.42
C ASP A 174 -4.87 3.25 -13.20
N ILE A 175 -5.59 3.53 -12.11
CA ILE A 175 -5.61 2.68 -10.91
C ILE A 175 -6.23 1.31 -11.24
N GLN A 176 -7.40 1.30 -11.89
CA GLN A 176 -8.06 0.05 -12.27
C GLN A 176 -7.18 -0.81 -13.18
N ARG A 177 -6.52 -0.19 -14.17
CA ARG A 177 -5.60 -0.90 -15.06
C ARG A 177 -4.43 -1.53 -14.30
N ALA A 178 -3.87 -0.82 -13.32
CA ALA A 178 -2.79 -1.36 -12.49
C ALA A 178 -3.25 -2.57 -11.65
N ILE A 179 -4.48 -2.52 -11.10
CA ILE A 179 -5.08 -3.64 -10.37
C ILE A 179 -5.27 -4.84 -11.29
N ASP A 180 -5.87 -4.65 -12.48
CA ASP A 180 -6.11 -5.72 -13.45
C ASP A 180 -4.80 -6.37 -13.94
N GLU A 181 -3.73 -5.58 -14.09
CA GLU A 181 -2.39 -6.07 -14.45
C GLU A 181 -1.77 -6.89 -13.31
N GLU A 182 -1.92 -6.46 -12.05
CA GLU A 182 -1.44 -7.18 -10.88
C GLU A 182 -2.17 -8.53 -10.71
N GLU A 183 -3.50 -8.54 -10.82
CA GLU A 183 -4.32 -9.77 -10.75
C GLU A 183 -3.95 -10.77 -11.86
N LYS A 184 -3.69 -10.28 -13.08
CA LYS A 184 -3.20 -11.14 -14.18
C LYS A 184 -1.84 -11.73 -13.86
N LEU A 185 -0.91 -10.93 -13.34
CA LEU A 185 0.43 -11.40 -12.97
C LEU A 185 0.39 -12.45 -11.86
N GLU A 186 -0.52 -12.32 -10.89
CA GLU A 186 -0.73 -13.34 -9.86
C GLU A 186 -1.33 -14.63 -10.43
N GLY A 187 -2.31 -14.51 -11.32
CA GLY A 187 -2.88 -15.64 -12.07
C GLY A 187 -1.83 -16.37 -12.90
N GLU A 188 -0.99 -15.65 -13.65
CA GLU A 188 0.10 -16.22 -14.45
C GLU A 188 1.17 -16.90 -13.59
N LYS A 189 1.54 -16.32 -12.44
CA LYS A 189 2.44 -16.97 -11.47
C LYS A 189 1.85 -18.26 -10.90
N SER A 190 0.53 -18.30 -10.70
CA SER A 190 -0.18 -19.52 -10.28
C SER A 190 -0.21 -20.60 -11.37
N LEU A 191 -0.24 -20.19 -12.65
CA LEU A 191 -0.16 -21.11 -13.80
C LEU A 191 1.27 -21.62 -14.08
N LEU A 192 2.29 -20.91 -13.60
CA LEU A 192 3.71 -21.26 -13.74
C LEU A 192 4.22 -22.24 -12.66
N ARG A 193 3.32 -22.94 -11.94
CA ARG A 193 3.72 -24.06 -11.08
C ARG A 193 4.29 -25.16 -11.99
N GLY A 194 5.56 -25.50 -11.77
CA GLY A 194 6.26 -26.57 -12.50
C GLY A 194 5.62 -27.95 -12.27
N PRO A 195 6.20 -29.03 -12.82
CA PRO A 195 5.67 -30.38 -12.66
C PRO A 195 5.37 -30.65 -11.17
N ALA A 196 4.14 -31.07 -10.88
CA ALA A 196 3.73 -31.36 -9.51
C ALA A 196 4.69 -32.38 -8.87
N LEU A 197 5.00 -32.20 -7.58
CA LEU A 197 5.77 -33.20 -6.83
C LEU A 197 5.02 -34.56 -6.86
N ALA A 198 5.75 -35.66 -6.71
CA ALA A 198 5.16 -36.99 -6.70
C ALA A 198 4.08 -37.09 -5.60
N GLY A 199 2.81 -37.27 -6.02
CA GLY A 199 1.65 -37.33 -5.13
C GLY A 199 0.83 -36.05 -4.99
N GLU A 200 1.28 -34.92 -5.57
CA GLU A 200 0.56 -33.63 -5.56
C GLU A 200 -0.04 -33.25 -6.93
N GLY A 201 0.12 -34.11 -7.93
CA GLY A 201 -0.51 -33.95 -9.25
C GLY A 201 -1.96 -34.43 -9.25
N ILE A 202 -2.77 -33.87 -10.16
CA ILE A 202 -4.09 -34.40 -10.49
C ILE A 202 -3.91 -35.86 -10.93
N ASP A 203 -4.68 -36.78 -10.36
CA ASP A 203 -4.60 -38.21 -10.70
C ASP A 203 -5.05 -38.41 -12.16
N GLN A 204 -4.37 -39.30 -12.90
CA GLN A 204 -4.68 -39.53 -14.32
C GLN A 204 -6.15 -39.97 -14.53
N SER A 205 -6.76 -40.62 -13.53
CA SER A 205 -8.19 -40.99 -13.59
C SER A 205 -9.12 -39.77 -13.56
N GLU A 206 -8.73 -38.68 -12.89
CA GLU A 206 -9.48 -37.42 -12.88
C GLU A 206 -9.30 -36.67 -14.20
N VAL A 207 -8.11 -36.75 -14.81
CA VAL A 207 -7.84 -36.22 -16.16
C VAL A 207 -8.63 -36.97 -17.22
N ASP A 208 -8.65 -38.30 -17.15
CA ASP A 208 -9.39 -39.15 -18.08
C ASP A 208 -10.92 -38.96 -17.93
N ALA A 209 -11.41 -38.68 -16.72
CA ALA A 209 -12.81 -38.33 -16.50
C ALA A 209 -13.17 -36.95 -17.10
N LEU A 210 -12.25 -35.98 -17.03
CA LEU A 210 -12.44 -34.62 -17.58
C LEU A 210 -12.33 -34.59 -19.11
N MET A 211 -11.45 -35.42 -19.69
CA MET A 211 -11.22 -35.50 -21.14
C MET A 211 -12.06 -36.58 -21.84
N GLY A 212 -12.64 -37.52 -21.08
CA GLY A 212 -13.40 -38.66 -21.59
C GLY A 212 -14.87 -38.37 -21.92
N GLU A 213 -15.33 -37.13 -21.76
CA GLU A 213 -16.70 -36.72 -22.10
C GLU A 213 -16.88 -36.36 -23.59
N GLU A 214 -15.92 -36.74 -24.45
CA GLU A 214 -16.12 -36.86 -25.89
C GLU A 214 -16.00 -38.33 -26.34
N ASP A 215 -17.17 -38.92 -26.55
CA ASP A 215 -17.43 -40.27 -27.03
C ASP A 215 -16.76 -40.48 -28.42
N ILE A 216 -15.58 -41.10 -28.47
CA ILE A 216 -15.01 -41.67 -29.70
C ILE A 216 -15.19 -43.19 -29.64
N PRO A 217 -16.10 -43.80 -30.42
CA PRO A 217 -16.35 -45.22 -30.34
C PRO A 217 -15.27 -46.04 -31.06
N ASP A 218 -14.71 -46.96 -30.27
CA ASP A 218 -14.14 -48.30 -30.54
C ASP A 218 -13.62 -48.66 -31.96
N GLY A 219 -12.38 -49.13 -32.00
CA GLY A 219 -11.81 -49.77 -33.19
C GLY A 219 -10.39 -50.34 -33.02
N ALA A 220 -10.33 -51.64 -32.68
CA ALA A 220 -9.30 -52.63 -33.04
C ALA A 220 -8.10 -52.89 -32.09
N GLN A 221 -8.08 -54.15 -31.61
CA GLN A 221 -7.01 -54.84 -30.86
C GLN A 221 -5.74 -55.11 -31.67
N ALA A 222 -4.58 -55.22 -30.99
CA ALA A 222 -3.61 -56.33 -31.09
C ALA A 222 -2.39 -56.14 -30.12
N PRO A 223 -1.66 -57.22 -29.74
CA PRO A 223 -1.17 -57.44 -28.36
C PRO A 223 0.37 -57.62 -28.18
N ALA A 224 0.79 -58.14 -27.00
CA ALA A 224 2.11 -58.68 -26.57
C ALA A 224 3.14 -57.66 -26.02
N GLN A 225 3.92 -57.87 -24.96
CA GLN A 225 4.34 -59.01 -24.11
C GLN A 225 4.99 -58.43 -22.82
N GLY A 226 4.80 -59.03 -21.63
CA GLY A 226 5.82 -59.79 -20.87
C GLY A 226 6.75 -58.90 -20.03
N GLY A 227 7.08 -59.10 -18.75
CA GLY A 227 6.86 -60.16 -17.76
C GLY A 227 7.81 -59.88 -16.56
N ALA A 228 7.62 -60.61 -15.46
CA ALA A 228 8.49 -60.75 -14.26
C ALA A 228 8.56 -59.53 -13.31
N THR A 229 7.90 -59.53 -12.14
CA THR A 229 8.31 -60.15 -10.85
C THR A 229 9.71 -59.76 -10.39
N THR A 230 9.83 -59.05 -9.26
CA THR A 230 10.40 -59.57 -8.00
C THR A 230 10.36 -58.50 -6.91
N ASP A 231 9.86 -58.91 -5.75
CA ASP A 231 10.10 -58.31 -4.46
C ASP A 231 11.61 -58.19 -4.20
N GLU A 232 12.04 -57.09 -3.58
CA GLU A 232 13.14 -57.19 -2.61
C GLU A 232 13.03 -56.12 -1.53
N GLU A 233 13.45 -56.57 -0.37
CA GLU A 233 13.13 -56.20 0.99
C GLU A 233 14.27 -55.36 1.59
N SER A 234 13.90 -54.43 2.48
CA SER A 234 14.66 -53.90 3.62
C SER A 234 16.14 -53.48 3.47
N ALA A 235 16.42 -52.21 3.81
CA ALA A 235 17.52 -51.89 4.72
C ALA A 235 17.35 -50.51 5.36
N GLU A 236 16.98 -50.55 6.64
CA GLU A 236 17.18 -49.52 7.66
C GLU A 236 18.68 -49.20 7.81
N THR A 237 19.04 -47.92 7.98
CA THR A 237 20.10 -47.54 8.91
C THR A 237 20.02 -46.07 9.29
N ALA A 238 19.96 -45.86 10.60
CA ALA A 238 19.98 -44.59 11.31
C ALA A 238 21.34 -43.87 11.20
N ALA A 239 21.31 -42.55 11.34
CA ALA A 239 21.89 -41.80 12.47
C ALA A 239 22.44 -40.43 12.05
N ALA A 240 22.01 -39.40 12.79
CA ALA A 240 22.64 -38.08 12.89
C ALA A 240 24.08 -38.20 13.46
N PRO A 241 24.89 -37.11 13.44
CA PRO A 241 24.84 -36.21 14.59
C PRO A 241 25.07 -34.71 14.30
N ALA A 242 24.96 -33.99 15.41
CA ALA A 242 24.83 -32.57 15.68
C ALA A 242 26.04 -31.64 15.45
N ALA A 243 25.68 -30.34 15.40
CA ALA A 243 26.26 -29.16 16.06
C ALA A 243 27.67 -28.66 15.72
N ASP A 244 27.75 -27.35 15.41
CA ASP A 244 28.80 -26.46 15.91
C ASP A 244 28.25 -25.05 16.15
N ALA A 245 28.69 -24.45 17.25
CA ALA A 245 28.33 -23.12 17.75
C ALA A 245 29.61 -22.29 17.85
N GLY A 246 29.54 -20.98 17.59
CA GLY A 246 30.66 -20.06 17.75
C GLY A 246 30.22 -18.65 18.15
N GLU A 247 30.32 -18.36 19.44
CA GLU A 247 30.22 -17.04 20.10
C GLU A 247 31.39 -16.10 19.74
N VAL A 248 31.13 -14.78 19.76
CA VAL A 248 31.81 -13.74 20.59
C VAL A 248 30.98 -12.43 20.43
N GLY A 249 30.68 -11.57 21.41
CA GLY A 249 31.12 -11.35 22.79
C GLY A 249 31.26 -9.83 23.04
N GLY A 250 30.75 -9.32 24.18
CA GLY A 250 31.28 -8.09 24.81
C GLY A 250 30.32 -6.93 25.10
N ALA A 251 29.86 -6.82 26.34
CA ALA A 251 29.43 -5.58 27.00
C ALA A 251 30.65 -4.76 27.48
N PRO A 252 30.47 -3.48 27.91
CA PRO A 252 30.36 -3.27 29.36
C PRO A 252 29.49 -2.06 29.85
N ALA A 253 28.93 -2.27 31.05
CA ALA A 253 28.86 -1.43 32.27
C ALA A 253 28.33 0.03 32.27
N ALA A 254 27.67 0.31 33.40
CA ALA A 254 26.87 1.47 33.79
C ALA A 254 27.63 2.69 34.33
N GLU A 255 26.98 3.87 34.39
CA GLU A 255 27.06 4.85 35.49
C GLU A 255 25.99 5.99 35.38
N GLU A 256 25.37 6.27 36.53
CA GLU A 256 24.90 7.56 37.10
C GLU A 256 23.73 8.42 36.52
N THR A 257 22.71 8.62 37.38
CA THR A 257 21.83 9.81 37.52
C THR A 257 22.52 10.85 38.44
N PRO A 258 22.13 12.14 38.62
CA PRO A 258 20.77 12.78 38.63
C PRO A 258 20.81 14.28 38.14
N PRO A 259 20.01 15.31 38.60
CA PRO A 259 18.75 15.36 39.36
C PRO A 259 17.63 16.28 38.78
N SER A 260 16.47 16.23 39.45
CA SER A 260 15.24 17.02 39.29
C SER A 260 15.33 18.49 39.77
N ALA A 261 14.65 19.40 39.06
CA ALA A 261 13.96 20.62 39.53
C ALA A 261 13.06 21.07 38.36
N ASP A 262 11.78 21.43 38.50
CA ASP A 262 11.31 22.57 39.28
C ASP A 262 9.79 22.46 39.48
N ALA A 263 9.35 22.76 40.70
CA ALA A 263 7.95 22.89 41.08
C ALA A 263 7.58 24.37 41.06
N ARG A 264 6.59 24.78 40.25
CA ARG A 264 5.87 26.03 40.49
C ARG A 264 4.37 25.85 40.32
N ARG A 265 3.72 25.84 41.48
CA ARG A 265 2.30 26.05 41.73
C ARG A 265 2.05 27.55 41.88
N ALA A 266 1.05 28.08 41.17
CA ALA A 266 0.29 29.29 41.48
C ALA A 266 -0.99 29.25 40.63
N GLU A 267 -2.14 28.89 41.20
CA GLU A 267 -3.16 29.86 41.67
C GLU A 267 -3.86 30.60 40.52
N ASP A 268 -5.04 30.12 40.13
CA ASP A 268 -6.18 31.02 39.93
C ASP A 268 -7.49 30.31 40.29
N ALA A 269 -8.14 30.83 41.32
CA ALA A 269 -9.44 30.40 41.82
C ALA A 269 -10.48 31.43 41.36
N GLY A 270 -11.08 31.18 40.20
CA GLY A 270 -12.19 31.96 39.65
C GLY A 270 -13.54 31.28 39.90
N LYS A 271 -14.33 31.87 40.81
CA LYS A 271 -15.72 31.50 41.16
C LYS A 271 -16.64 31.52 39.93
N MET A 272 -17.50 30.50 39.77
CA MET A 272 -18.84 30.68 39.22
C MET A 272 -19.82 29.63 39.80
N SER A 273 -20.98 30.11 40.25
CA SER A 273 -22.05 29.37 40.96
C SER A 273 -22.79 28.34 40.08
N PRO A 274 -23.57 27.41 40.67
CA PRO A 274 -24.20 26.30 39.98
C PRO A 274 -25.46 26.75 39.22
N GLY A 275 -25.50 26.46 37.92
CA GLY A 275 -26.69 26.58 37.09
C GLY A 275 -27.51 25.28 37.15
N THR A 276 -28.82 25.45 37.31
CA THR A 276 -29.91 24.46 37.37
C THR A 276 -29.81 23.33 36.32
N PRO A 277 -30.17 22.07 36.65
CA PRO A 277 -30.20 21.00 35.66
C PRO A 277 -31.37 21.21 34.70
N GLN A 278 -31.07 21.38 33.40
CA GLN A 278 -32.07 21.24 32.34
C GLN A 278 -32.25 19.75 32.03
N SER A 279 -33.53 19.37 31.97
CA SER A 279 -34.05 18.04 31.66
C SER A 279 -33.35 17.41 30.45
N ALA A 280 -32.74 16.25 30.66
CA ALA A 280 -32.39 15.35 29.57
C ALA A 280 -33.71 14.83 28.97
N THR A 281 -33.97 15.18 27.72
CA THR A 281 -34.96 14.49 26.89
C THR A 281 -34.41 13.09 26.66
N THR A 282 -35.06 12.08 27.25
CA THR A 282 -34.85 10.67 26.90
C THR A 282 -35.22 10.50 25.44
N ALA A 283 -34.26 10.11 24.59
CA ALA A 283 -34.58 9.61 23.26
C ALA A 283 -35.47 8.38 23.44
N ASP A 284 -36.64 8.39 22.80
CA ASP A 284 -37.60 7.30 22.90
C ASP A 284 -37.07 6.11 22.09
N GLN A 285 -37.35 4.89 22.54
CA GLN A 285 -36.81 3.66 21.96
C GLN A 285 -37.12 3.53 20.45
N ASP A 286 -38.24 4.12 20.03
CA ASP A 286 -38.70 4.16 18.64
C ASP A 286 -37.75 4.97 17.71
N ASP A 287 -37.03 5.98 18.23
CA ASP A 287 -36.06 6.76 17.44
C ASP A 287 -34.76 5.98 17.20
N ILE A 288 -34.45 5.00 18.07
CA ILE A 288 -33.26 4.15 17.96
C ILE A 288 -33.51 3.04 16.94
N ASP A 289 -34.72 2.45 16.94
CA ASP A 289 -35.05 1.35 16.03
C ASP A 289 -35.16 1.83 14.56
N ALA A 290 -35.55 3.08 14.32
CA ALA A 290 -35.62 3.67 12.98
C ALA A 290 -34.24 3.95 12.32
N LEU A 291 -33.14 3.84 13.06
CA LEU A 291 -31.78 4.05 12.53
C LEU A 291 -31.16 2.79 11.92
N PHE A 292 -31.79 1.62 12.10
CA PHE A 292 -31.22 0.33 11.71
C PHE A 292 -32.06 -0.49 10.71
N ASP A 293 -33.14 0.08 10.15
CA ASP A 293 -33.94 -0.48 9.05
C ASP A 293 -33.73 0.28 7.72
#